data_AF-A0A317IJQ7-F1
#
_entry.id   AF-A0A317IJQ7-F1
#
_cell.length_a   1.000
_cell.length_b   1.000
_cell.length_c   1.000
_cell.angle_alpha   90.00
_cell.angle_beta   90.00
_cell.angle_gamma   90.00
#
_symmetry.space_group_name_H-M   'P 1'
#
loop_
_entity.id
_entity.type
_entity.pdbx_description
1 polymer ?
#
loop_
_entity_poly.entity_id
_entity_poly.type
_entity_poly.pdbx_seq_one_letter_code
_entity_poly.pdbx_strand_id
1 'polypeptide(L)'
;MPWWRFWRPDSEEEIQARQMQKAAIEALESGDIPPTAKKRIDLQLNADKRFFTSDLSVREFLLTRESGIEAISQVMGTSFYNVSYWGSYMGPYRMTGELVKVTEAQKEARRLAIQRMKREAQLLGASG
;
A
#
# COMPACT_ATOMS: atom_id res chain seq x y z
N MET A 1 -20.61 -16.65 -4.32
CA MET A 1 -21.56 -15.53 -4.52
C MET A 1 -22.93 -16.10 -4.84
N PRO A 2 -24.03 -15.47 -4.40
CA PRO A 2 -25.36 -16.01 -4.63
C PRO A 2 -25.91 -15.72 -6.04
N TRP A 3 -26.68 -16.65 -6.60
CA TRP A 3 -27.16 -16.64 -8.00
C TRP A 3 -28.17 -15.52 -8.32
N TRP A 4 -28.92 -15.01 -7.35
CA TRP A 4 -29.89 -13.92 -7.55
C TRP A 4 -29.24 -12.56 -7.83
N ARG A 5 -27.95 -12.43 -7.54
CA ARG A 5 -27.20 -11.18 -7.68
C ARG A 5 -26.86 -10.85 -9.14
N PHE A 6 -26.86 -11.84 -10.02
CA PHE A 6 -26.64 -11.67 -11.47
C PHE A 6 -27.78 -10.92 -12.18
N TRP A 7 -28.98 -10.92 -11.59
CA TRP A 7 -30.19 -10.35 -12.20
C TRP A 7 -30.58 -8.98 -11.61
N ARG A 8 -29.84 -8.51 -10.60
CA ARG A 8 -30.05 -7.19 -10.01
C ARG A 8 -29.12 -6.19 -10.69
N PRO A 9 -29.62 -5.01 -11.13
CA PRO A 9 -28.73 -3.93 -11.55
C PRO A 9 -27.79 -3.54 -10.40
N ASP A 10 -26.51 -3.34 -10.71
CA ASP A 10 -25.52 -2.95 -9.70
C ASP A 10 -25.97 -1.66 -9.01
N SER A 11 -25.85 -1.60 -7.67
CA SER A 11 -26.11 -0.36 -6.96
C SER A 11 -25.07 0.70 -7.32
N GLU A 12 -25.40 1.98 -7.13
CA GLU A 12 -24.46 3.07 -7.33
C GLU A 12 -23.16 2.86 -6.53
N GLU A 13 -23.27 2.32 -5.31
CA GLU A 13 -22.13 1.95 -4.47
C GLU A 13 -21.25 0.87 -5.08
N GLU A 14 -21.84 -0.17 -5.69
CA GLU A 14 -21.09 -1.25 -6.36
C GLU A 14 -20.35 -0.73 -7.59
N ILE A 15 -20.97 0.20 -8.33
CA ILE A 15 -20.35 0.87 -9.48
C ILE A 15 -19.16 1.71 -9.02
N GLN A 16 -19.34 2.53 -7.98
CA GLN A 16 -18.28 3.37 -7.39
C GLN A 16 -17.13 2.51 -6.86
N ALA A 17 -17.43 1.41 -6.15
CA ALA A 17 -16.42 0.50 -5.64
C ALA A 17 -15.58 -0.14 -6.76
N ARG A 18 -16.21 -0.55 -7.87
CA ARG A 18 -15.49 -1.07 -9.05
C ARG A 18 -14.66 0.01 -9.73
N GLN A 19 -15.16 1.23 -9.85
CA GLN A 19 -14.41 2.36 -10.40
C GLN A 19 -13.17 2.66 -9.53
N MET A 20 -13.33 2.72 -8.20
CA MET A 20 -12.21 2.87 -7.28
C MET A 20 -11.21 1.73 -7.37
N GLN A 21 -11.67 0.48 -7.50
CA GLN A 21 -10.79 -0.68 -7.65
C GLN A 21 -10.00 -0.62 -8.95
N LYS A 22 -10.64 -0.25 -10.06
CA LYS A 22 -9.95 -0.06 -11.36
C LYS A 22 -8.90 1.05 -11.27
N ALA A 23 -9.26 2.21 -10.72
CA ALA A 23 -8.34 3.32 -10.52
C ALA A 23 -7.18 2.93 -9.58
N ALA A 24 -7.44 2.11 -8.56
CA ALA A 24 -6.40 1.58 -7.69
C ALA A 24 -5.44 0.66 -8.45
N ILE A 25 -5.96 -0.26 -9.28
CA ILE A 25 -5.12 -1.14 -10.10
C ILE A 25 -4.22 -0.32 -11.04
N GLU A 26 -4.80 0.64 -11.76
CA GLU A 26 -4.07 1.51 -12.70
C GLU A 26 -2.98 2.34 -11.99
N ALA A 27 -3.30 2.90 -10.82
CA ALA A 27 -2.32 3.60 -9.99
C ALA A 27 -1.20 2.66 -9.52
N LEU A 28 -1.54 1.43 -9.12
CA LEU A 28 -0.57 0.46 -8.63
C LEU A 28 0.35 -0.07 -9.74
N GLU A 29 -0.16 -0.24 -10.96
CA GLU A 29 0.59 -0.65 -12.16
C GLU A 29 1.58 0.42 -12.62
N SER A 30 1.21 1.70 -12.53
CA SER A 30 2.11 2.84 -12.81
C SER A 30 3.15 3.09 -11.70
N GLY A 31 3.09 2.34 -10.60
CA GLY A 31 3.99 2.51 -9.45
C GLY A 31 3.61 3.67 -8.51
N ASP A 32 2.43 4.25 -8.70
CA ASP A 32 1.88 5.30 -7.85
C ASP A 32 1.14 4.72 -6.62
N ILE A 33 0.65 5.60 -5.76
CA ILE A 33 -0.10 5.23 -4.54
C ILE A 33 -1.61 5.07 -4.82
N PRO A 34 -2.32 4.22 -4.05
CA PRO A 34 -3.77 4.04 -4.19
C PRO A 34 -4.57 5.35 -4.06
N PRO A 35 -5.72 5.48 -4.74
CA PRO A 35 -6.57 6.67 -4.65
C PRO A 35 -7.07 6.95 -3.23
N THR A 36 -7.25 5.90 -2.41
CA THR A 36 -7.60 6.03 -0.99
C THR A 36 -6.50 6.72 -0.17
N ALA A 37 -5.23 6.40 -0.44
CA ALA A 37 -4.08 7.06 0.20
C ALA A 37 -3.98 8.52 -0.23
N LYS A 38 -4.15 8.82 -1.53
CA LYS A 38 -4.20 10.20 -2.03
C LYS A 38 -5.30 11.02 -1.37
N LYS A 39 -6.51 10.47 -1.26
CA LYS A 39 -7.64 11.12 -0.59
C LYS A 39 -7.33 11.42 0.88
N ARG A 40 -6.70 10.49 1.60
CA ARG A 40 -6.27 10.74 2.99
C ARG A 40 -5.25 11.87 3.08
N ILE A 41 -4.24 11.88 2.21
CA ILE A 41 -3.22 12.94 2.17
C ILE A 41 -3.88 14.29 1.90
N ASP A 42 -4.76 14.36 0.91
CA ASP A 42 -5.48 15.58 0.56
C ASP A 42 -6.30 16.12 1.74
N LEU A 43 -7.03 15.24 2.45
CA LEU A 43 -7.75 15.60 3.67
C LEU A 43 -6.81 16.11 4.78
N GLN A 44 -5.62 15.52 4.93
CA GLN A 44 -4.64 15.97 5.93
C GLN A 44 -4.00 17.32 5.58
N LEU A 45 -3.75 17.57 4.29
CA LEU A 45 -3.13 18.81 3.81
C LEU A 45 -4.11 19.99 3.84
N ASN A 46 -5.39 19.74 3.54
CA ASN A 46 -6.44 20.77 3.48
C ASN A 46 -7.15 21.01 4.82
N ALA A 47 -6.85 20.24 5.87
CA ALA A 47 -7.44 20.46 7.19
C ALA A 47 -6.82 21.67 7.90
N ASP A 48 -7.66 22.51 8.52
CA ASP A 48 -7.22 23.67 9.33
C ASP A 48 -6.25 23.29 10.46
N LYS A 49 -6.39 22.06 10.97
CA LYS A 49 -5.48 21.47 11.94
C LYS A 49 -4.96 20.17 11.37
N ARG A 50 -3.64 20.06 11.25
CA ARG A 50 -2.98 18.80 10.86
C ARG A 50 -3.04 17.83 12.03
N PHE A 51 -3.76 16.74 11.85
CA PHE A 51 -3.78 15.62 12.78
C PHE A 51 -3.34 14.34 12.04
N PHE A 52 -2.57 13.53 12.74
CA PHE A 52 -2.15 12.23 12.26
C PHE A 52 -2.01 11.27 13.43
N THR A 53 -2.14 9.98 13.15
CA THR A 53 -1.79 8.91 14.08
C THR A 53 -0.32 8.60 13.95
N SER A 54 0.34 8.24 15.06
CA SER A 54 1.73 7.82 15.05
C SER A 54 1.89 6.56 15.90
N ASP A 55 2.79 5.67 15.50
CA ASP A 55 3.19 4.51 16.29
C ASP A 55 4.35 4.83 17.26
N LEU A 56 4.87 6.06 17.22
CA LEU A 56 5.90 6.52 18.14
C LEU A 56 5.36 6.52 19.58
N SER A 57 6.11 5.92 20.49
CA SER A 57 5.88 6.09 21.93
C SER A 57 6.03 7.57 22.32
N VAL A 58 5.47 7.94 23.48
CA VAL A 58 5.59 9.31 24.02
C VAL A 58 7.04 9.77 24.07
N ARG A 59 7.95 8.86 24.44
CA ARG A 59 9.38 9.15 24.53
C ARG A 59 10.00 9.44 23.16
N GLU A 60 9.70 8.63 22.15
CA GLU A 60 10.21 8.83 20.79
C GLU A 60 9.62 10.10 20.16
N PHE A 61 8.35 10.38 20.41
CA PHE A 61 7.73 11.61 19.96
C PHE A 61 8.38 12.85 20.58
N LEU A 62 8.72 12.84 21.87
CA LEU A 62 9.49 13.91 22.51
C LEU A 62 10.90 14.04 21.90
N LEU A 63 11.61 12.94 21.68
CA LEU A 63 12.95 12.94 21.09
C LEU A 63 12.97 13.51 19.66
N THR A 64 11.96 13.21 18.84
CA THR A 64 11.86 13.83 17.50
C THR A 64 11.76 15.36 17.62
N ARG A 65 10.95 15.88 18.54
CA ARG A 65 10.83 17.32 18.78
C ARG A 65 12.14 17.93 19.31
N GLU A 66 12.81 17.28 20.26
CA GLU A 66 14.09 17.74 20.81
C GLU A 66 15.23 17.75 19.77
N SER A 67 15.23 16.78 18.85
CA SER A 67 16.20 16.70 17.74
C SER A 67 15.88 17.65 16.58
N GLY A 68 14.79 18.41 16.66
CA GLY A 68 14.36 19.34 15.60
C GLY A 68 13.71 18.64 14.40
N ILE A 69 13.34 17.36 14.51
CA ILE A 69 12.64 16.61 13.48
C ILE A 69 11.14 16.66 13.76
N GLU A 70 10.38 17.19 12.81
CA GLU A 70 8.91 17.20 12.92
C GLU A 70 8.30 15.94 12.31
N ALA A 71 7.55 15.19 13.11
CA ALA A 71 6.68 14.14 12.61
C ALA A 71 5.43 14.76 11.95
N ILE A 72 5.23 14.44 10.66
CA ILE A 72 4.19 15.08 9.81
C ILE A 72 2.96 14.16 9.64
N SER A 73 3.17 12.90 9.29
CA SER A 73 2.12 11.91 9.10
C SER A 73 2.70 10.49 9.12
N GLN A 74 1.86 9.51 9.43
CA GLN A 74 2.20 8.10 9.29
C GLN A 74 1.94 7.66 7.84
N VAL A 75 2.95 7.03 7.24
CA VAL A 75 2.90 6.51 5.87
C VAL A 75 2.90 5.00 5.84
N MET A 76 2.30 4.41 4.81
CA MET A 76 2.26 2.96 4.63
C MET A 76 2.41 2.58 3.15
N GLY A 77 3.24 1.59 2.87
CA GLY A 77 3.36 0.99 1.54
C GLY A 77 2.93 -0.47 1.57
N THR A 78 2.03 -0.86 0.67
CA THR A 78 1.60 -2.26 0.52
C THR A 78 1.85 -2.75 -0.91
N SER A 79 2.13 -4.04 -1.03
CA SER A 79 2.29 -4.71 -2.33
C SER A 79 1.89 -6.17 -2.21
N PHE A 80 1.24 -6.67 -3.24
CA PHE A 80 0.80 -8.06 -3.34
C PHE A 80 1.40 -8.66 -4.62
N TYR A 81 2.03 -9.82 -4.48
CA TYR A 81 2.53 -10.61 -5.61
C TYR A 81 1.85 -11.96 -5.60
N ASN A 82 1.34 -12.38 -6.76
CA ASN A 82 0.86 -13.73 -6.96
C ASN A 82 1.97 -14.57 -7.59
N VAL A 83 2.36 -15.65 -6.91
CA VAL A 83 3.32 -16.62 -7.44
C VAL A 83 2.57 -17.92 -7.68
N SER A 84 2.63 -18.42 -8.91
CA SER A 84 1.99 -19.68 -9.26
C SER A 84 2.59 -20.86 -8.50
N TYR A 85 1.72 -21.73 -7.99
CA TYR A 85 2.12 -22.97 -7.33
C TYR A 85 2.82 -23.93 -8.31
N TRP A 86 2.27 -24.04 -9.52
CA TRP A 86 2.79 -24.87 -10.61
C TRP A 86 4.16 -24.35 -11.08
N GLY A 87 5.19 -25.18 -10.92
CA GLY A 87 6.58 -24.88 -11.31
C GLY A 87 7.43 -24.17 -10.25
N SER A 88 6.84 -23.58 -9.20
CA SER A 88 7.60 -23.02 -8.07
C SER A 88 7.75 -24.04 -6.93
N TYR A 89 6.74 -24.88 -6.72
CA TYR A 89 6.69 -25.89 -5.64
C TYR A 89 6.63 -27.34 -6.13
N MET A 90 6.75 -27.60 -7.44
CA MET A 90 6.85 -28.98 -7.97
C MET A 90 8.29 -29.53 -8.06
N GLY A 91 9.31 -28.66 -8.07
CA GLY A 91 10.72 -29.04 -7.96
C GLY A 91 11.24 -29.51 -6.58
N PRO A 92 10.74 -29.05 -5.42
CA PRO A 92 11.31 -29.37 -4.11
C PRO A 92 11.10 -30.81 -3.67
N TYR A 93 10.30 -31.63 -4.38
CA TYR A 93 10.28 -33.06 -4.11
C TYR A 93 11.55 -33.78 -4.61
N ARG A 94 12.41 -33.10 -5.40
CA ARG A 94 13.60 -33.68 -6.04
C ARG A 94 14.91 -32.93 -5.76
N MET A 95 14.88 -31.69 -5.29
CA MET A 95 16.08 -30.86 -5.06
C MET A 95 15.91 -29.93 -3.85
N THR A 96 16.97 -29.80 -3.05
CA THR A 96 17.08 -28.85 -1.94
C THR A 96 17.79 -27.58 -2.42
N GLY A 97 17.20 -26.40 -2.22
CA GLY A 97 17.80 -25.14 -2.66
C GLY A 97 16.83 -23.95 -2.58
N GLU A 98 17.29 -22.79 -3.07
CA GLU A 98 16.49 -21.57 -3.12
C GLU A 98 15.29 -21.72 -4.08
N LEU A 99 14.10 -21.31 -3.61
CA LEU A 99 12.92 -21.16 -4.45
C LEU A 99 12.98 -19.80 -5.17
N VAL A 100 13.83 -19.70 -6.20
CA VAL A 100 14.19 -18.44 -6.87
C VAL A 100 12.99 -17.56 -7.19
N LYS A 101 11.93 -18.12 -7.80
CA LYS A 101 10.71 -17.36 -8.13
C LYS A 101 10.02 -16.76 -6.90
N VAL A 102 9.99 -17.48 -5.78
CA VAL A 102 9.40 -16.99 -4.53
C VAL A 102 10.29 -15.90 -3.94
N THR A 103 11.61 -16.10 -3.94
CA THR A 103 12.55 -15.10 -3.44
C THR A 103 12.48 -13.80 -4.25
N GLU A 104 12.50 -13.89 -5.58
CA GLU A 104 12.39 -12.74 -6.48
C GLU A 104 11.07 -12.01 -6.26
N ALA A 105 9.94 -12.73 -6.17
CA ALA A 105 8.65 -12.13 -5.88
C ALA A 105 8.63 -11.40 -4.53
N GLN A 106 9.26 -11.96 -3.48
CA GLN A 106 9.37 -11.29 -2.19
C GLN A 106 10.23 -10.02 -2.26
N LYS A 107 11.36 -10.07 -2.98
CA LYS A 107 12.25 -8.91 -3.18
C LYS A 107 11.51 -7.79 -3.92
N GLU A 108 10.81 -8.13 -5.00
CA GLU A 108 10.03 -7.17 -5.78
C GLU A 108 8.84 -6.61 -5.01
N ALA A 109 8.09 -7.46 -4.29
CA ALA A 109 7.01 -7.01 -3.43
C ALA A 109 7.49 -5.97 -2.40
N ARG A 110 8.61 -6.25 -1.73
CA ARG A 110 9.21 -5.33 -0.76
C ARG A 110 9.69 -4.03 -1.43
N ARG A 111 10.35 -4.13 -2.59
CA ARG A 111 10.83 -2.97 -3.35
C ARG A 111 9.67 -2.04 -3.69
N LEU A 112 8.58 -2.57 -4.24
CA LEU A 112 7.37 -1.80 -4.57
C LEU A 112 6.70 -1.21 -3.33
N ALA A 113 6.58 -1.97 -2.24
CA ALA A 113 6.00 -1.47 -1.00
C ALA A 113 6.79 -0.26 -0.46
N ILE A 114 8.12 -0.36 -0.39
CA ILE A 114 8.98 0.75 0.04
C ILE A 114 8.87 1.94 -0.92
N GLN A 115 8.83 1.71 -2.23
CA GLN A 115 8.67 2.78 -3.22
C GLN A 115 7.34 3.53 -3.02
N ARG A 116 6.24 2.82 -2.80
CA ARG A 116 4.92 3.43 -2.54
C ARG A 116 4.90 4.21 -1.23
N MET A 117 5.49 3.66 -0.16
CA MET A 117 5.65 4.36 1.12
C MET A 117 6.43 5.67 0.94
N LYS A 118 7.55 5.63 0.20
CA LYS A 118 8.34 6.83 -0.11
C LYS A 118 7.57 7.84 -0.95
N ARG A 119 6.80 7.37 -1.93
CA ARG A 119 5.97 8.24 -2.77
C ARG A 119 4.92 8.98 -1.94
N GLU A 120 4.31 8.29 -0.99
CA GLU A 120 3.38 8.88 -0.05
C GLU A 120 4.06 9.95 0.83
N ALA A 121 5.24 9.63 1.38
CA ALA A 121 6.04 10.57 2.17
C ALA A 121 6.42 11.83 1.37
N GLN A 122 6.80 11.67 0.09
CA GLN A 122 7.10 12.79 -0.80
C GLN A 122 5.89 13.70 -1.04
N LEU A 123 4.69 13.13 -1.22
CA LEU A 123 3.46 13.92 -1.42
C LEU A 123 3.09 14.74 -0.18
N LEU A 124 3.48 14.26 1.01
CA LEU A 124 3.33 14.99 2.27
C LEU A 124 4.45 16.01 2.52
N GLY A 125 5.47 16.08 1.66
CA GLY A 125 6.61 16.97 1.80
C GLY A 125 7.67 16.48 2.80
N ALA A 126 7.68 15.20 3.16
CA ALA A 126 8.72 14.63 4.00
C ALA A 126 10.06 14.56 3.27
N SER A 127 11.15 14.79 4.02
CA SER A 127 12.52 14.78 3.47
C SER A 127 13.23 13.42 3.59
N GLY A 128 12.72 12.51 4.43
CA GLY A 128 13.36 11.23 4.76
C GLY A 128 12.34 10.12 5.01
#